data_AF-A0A2A2HJF0-F1
#
_entry.id   AF-A0A2A2HJF0-F1
#
_cell.length_a   1.000
_cell.length_b   1.000
_cell.length_c   1.000
_cell.angle_alpha   90.00
_cell.angle_beta   90.00
_cell.angle_gamma   90.00
#
_symmetry.space_group_name_H-M   'P 1'
#
loop_
_entity.id
_entity.type
_entity.pdbx_description
1 polymer ?
#
loop_
_entity_poly.entity_id
_entity_poly.type
_entity_poly.pdbx_seq_one_letter_code
_entity_poly.pdbx_strand_id
1 'polypeptide(L)' 'MTSKRADTTVRINEERKLELKRKILEIGNKTGDILKQSELVSYLIDNYLDDAVKDIIAKKLSGKHR' A
#
# COMPACT_ATOMS: atom_id res chain seq x y z
N MET A 1 19.78 -5.23 21.24
CA MET A 1 18.75 -6.24 20.88
C MET A 1 18.45 -6.07 19.40
N THR A 2 18.96 -6.94 18.54
CA THR A 2 18.61 -6.94 17.11
C THR A 2 17.21 -7.53 16.96
N SER A 3 16.21 -6.66 16.82
CA SER A 3 14.84 -7.07 16.49
C SER A 3 14.87 -7.96 15.24
N LYS A 4 14.41 -9.21 15.36
CA LYS A 4 14.21 -10.08 14.19
C LYS A 4 13.16 -9.41 13.31
N ARG A 5 13.48 -9.19 12.03
CA ARG A 5 12.49 -8.74 11.05
C ARG A 5 11.36 -9.76 11.00
N ALA A 6 10.18 -9.34 11.44
CA ALA A 6 8.95 -10.13 11.34
C ALA A 6 8.27 -9.78 10.02
N ASP A 7 8.87 -10.21 8.92
CA ASP A 7 8.31 -9.96 7.59
C ASP A 7 7.02 -10.77 7.40
N THR A 8 6.02 -10.18 6.76
CA THR A 8 4.74 -10.83 6.46
C THR A 8 4.42 -10.72 4.98
N THR A 9 3.68 -11.71 4.44
CA THR A 9 3.25 -11.71 3.04
C THR A 9 1.78 -11.34 2.94
N VAL A 10 1.48 -10.29 2.18
CA VAL A 10 0.11 -9.90 1.83
C VAL A 10 -0.23 -10.39 0.43
N ARG A 11 -1.37 -11.07 0.29
CA ARG A 11 -1.85 -11.53 -1.02
C ARG A 11 -2.44 -10.35 -1.79
N ILE A 12 -1.84 -10.05 -2.94
CA ILE A 12 -2.38 -9.13 -3.94
C ILE A 12 -2.60 -9.89 -5.26
N ASN A 13 -3.63 -9.53 -6.01
CA ASN A 13 -3.86 -10.12 -7.34
C ASN A 13 -2.85 -9.57 -8.36
N GLU A 14 -2.81 -10.18 -9.54
CA GLU A 14 -1.85 -9.79 -10.59
C GLU A 14 -2.06 -8.36 -11.08
N GLU A 15 -3.31 -7.92 -11.20
CA GLU A 15 -3.67 -6.58 -11.64
C GLU A 15 -3.11 -5.50 -10.70
N ARG A 16 -3.37 -5.60 -9.40
CA ARG A 16 -2.83 -4.67 -8.38
C ARG A 16 -1.30 -4.72 -8.33
N LYS A 17 -0.71 -5.90 -8.51
CA LYS A 17 0.75 -6.05 -8.57
C LYS A 17 1.34 -5.32 -9.78
N LEU A 18 0.67 -5.38 -10.92
CA LEU A 18 1.09 -4.68 -12.14
C LEU A 18 0.95 -3.17 -11.98
N GLU A 19 -0.15 -2.71 -11.39
CA GLU A 19 -0.36 -1.30 -11.08
C GLU A 19 0.72 -0.74 -10.15
N LEU A 20 1.04 -1.47 -9.08
CA LEU A 20 2.13 -1.11 -8.16
C LEU A 20 3.46 -0.94 -8.91
N LYS A 21 3.80 -1.86 -9.83
CA LYS A 21 5.00 -1.75 -10.67
C LYS A 21 4.97 -0.54 -11.58
N ARG A 22 3.83 -0.26 -12.23
CA ARG A 22 3.67 0.91 -13.11
C ARG A 22 3.89 2.21 -12.35
N LYS A 23 3.37 2.31 -11.11
CA LYS A 23 3.56 3.50 -10.27
C LYS A 23 5.01 3.68 -9.83
N ILE A 24 5.72 2.59 -9.54
CA ILE A 24 7.15 2.65 -9.27
C ILE A 24 7.94 3.17 -10.47
N LEU A 25 7.62 2.67 -11.68
CA LEU A 25 8.25 3.16 -12.91
C LEU A 25 7.92 4.64 -13.16
N GLU A 26 6.68 5.05 -12.89
CA GLU A 26 6.26 6.46 -13.00
C GLU A 26 7.09 7.37 -12.07
N ILE A 27 7.31 6.94 -10.82
CA ILE A 27 8.16 7.65 -9.86
C ILE A 27 9.60 7.70 -10.37
N GLY A 28 10.16 6.57 -10.80
CA GLY A 28 11.53 6.53 -11.33
C GLY A 28 11.74 7.41 -12.56
N ASN A 29 10.78 7.42 -13.48
CA ASN A 29 10.83 8.28 -14.66
C ASN A 29 10.77 9.77 -14.31
N LYS A 30 10.03 10.15 -13.26
CA LYS A 30 9.85 11.55 -12.85
C LYS A 30 10.96 12.07 -11.93
N THR A 31 11.51 11.20 -11.10
CA THR A 31 12.47 11.57 -10.04
C THR A 31 13.91 11.20 -10.38
N GLY A 32 14.11 10.29 -11.34
CA GLY A 32 15.41 9.70 -11.64
C GLY A 32 15.75 8.46 -10.79
N ASP A 33 14.98 8.19 -9.72
CA ASP A 33 15.26 7.13 -8.76
C ASP A 33 14.15 6.07 -8.71
N ILE A 34 14.53 4.81 -8.94
CA ILE A 34 13.61 3.68 -8.91
C ILE A 34 13.48 3.15 -7.48
N LEU A 35 12.29 3.33 -6.88
CA LEU A 35 11.95 2.77 -5.58
C LEU A 35 11.72 1.26 -5.62
N LYS A 36 11.98 0.57 -4.51
CA LYS A 36 11.59 -0.84 -4.35
C LYS A 36 10.09 -0.95 -4.08
N GLN A 37 9.51 -2.09 -4.47
CA GLN A 37 8.10 -2.38 -4.18
C GLN A 37 7.79 -2.33 -2.68
N SER A 38 8.69 -2.86 -1.84
CA SER A 38 8.54 -2.83 -0.39
C SER A 38 8.53 -1.41 0.17
N GLU A 39 9.33 -0.50 -0.38
CA GLU A 39 9.41 0.90 0.09
C GLU A 39 8.11 1.64 -0.19
N LEU A 40 7.56 1.48 -1.39
CA LEU A 40 6.26 2.06 -1.73
C LEU A 40 5.14 1.49 -0.86
N VAL A 41 5.14 0.17 -0.61
CA VAL A 41 4.12 -0.46 0.24
C VAL A 41 4.25 0.00 1.69
N SER A 42 5.47 0.08 2.24
CA SER A 42 5.72 0.62 3.58
C SER A 42 5.25 2.07 3.67
N TYR A 43 5.57 2.91 2.68
CA TYR A 43 5.10 4.29 2.63
C TYR A 43 3.57 4.38 2.62
N LEU A 44 2.89 3.50 1.88
CA LEU A 44 1.43 3.44 1.85
C LEU A 44 0.83 3.10 3.22
N ILE A 45 1.44 2.14 3.92
CA ILE A 45 1.01 1.75 5.26
C ILE A 45 1.25 2.88 6.25
N ASP A 46 2.45 3.45 6.26
CA ASP A 46 2.85 4.44 7.28
C ASP A 46 2.09 5.76 7.13
N ASN A 47 1.70 6.14 5.91
CA ASN A 47 1.08 7.45 5.64
C ASN A 47 -0.42 7.40 5.34
N TYR A 48 -0.97 6.28 4.87
CA TYR A 48 -2.36 6.21 4.41
C TYR A 48 -3.20 5.11 5.09
N LEU A 49 -2.65 4.36 6.05
CA LEU A 49 -3.41 3.33 6.76
C LEU A 49 -4.61 3.91 7.51
N ASP A 50 -4.44 5.03 8.23
CA ASP A 50 -5.51 5.63 9.03
C ASP A 50 -6.69 6.09 8.18
N ASP A 51 -6.40 6.69 7.03
CA ASP A 51 -7.45 7.15 6.11
C ASP A 51 -8.17 5.96 5.46
N ALA A 52 -7.43 4.91 5.10
CA ALA A 52 -8.03 3.67 4.62
C ALA A 52 -8.95 3.03 5.69
N VAL A 53 -8.54 3.05 6.97
CA VAL A 53 -9.36 2.54 8.08
C VAL A 53 -10.65 3.34 8.23
N LYS A 54 -10.57 4.68 8.23
CA LYS A 54 -11.76 5.57 8.33
C LYS A 54 -12.73 5.29 7.19
N ASP A 55 -12.24 5.21 5.96
CA ASP A 55 -13.05 4.94 4.76
C ASP A 55 -13.76 3.60 4.82
N ILE A 56 -13.06 2.55 5.26
CA ILE A 56 -13.65 1.21 5.41
C ILE A 56 -14.75 1.20 6.47
N ILE A 57 -14.52 1.86 7.62
CA ILE A 57 -15.52 1.98 8.69
C ILE A 57 -16.75 2.74 8.17
N ALA A 58 -16.55 3.89 7.53
CA ALA A 58 -17.63 4.70 6.96
C ALA A 58 -18.46 3.91 5.93
N LYS A 59 -17.82 3.15 5.04
CA LYS A 59 -18.51 2.29 4.07
C LYS A 59 -19.34 1.20 4.74
N LYS A 60 -18.82 0.58 5.81
CA LYS A 60 -19.55 -0.47 6.54
C LYS A 60 -20.74 0.08 7.31
N LEU A 61 -20.62 1.28 7.88
CA LEU A 61 -21.70 1.93 8.62
C LEU A 61 -22.79 2.46 7.68
N SER A 62 -22.42 3.07 6.55
CA SER A 62 -23.39 3.51 5.54
C SER A 62 -24.13 2.36 4.87
N GLY A 63 -23.47 1.22 4.64
CA GLY A 63 -24.09 0.01 4.09
C GLY A 63 -25.02 -0.73 5.05
N LYS A 64 -24.97 -0.46 6.36
CA LYS A 64 -25.86 -1.05 7.37
C LYS A 64 -27.24 -0.38 7.46
N HIS A 65 -27.43 0.76 6.79
CA HIS A 65 -28.68 1.50 6.76
C HIS A 65 -29.54 1.23 5.51
N ARG A 66 -29.25 0.16 4.76
CA ARG A 66 -30.09 -0.34 3.66
C ARG A 66 -30.72 -1.67 4.01
#